data_AF-A0A934WMZ7-F1
#
_entry.id   AF-A0A934WMZ7-F1
#
_cell.length_a   1.000
_cell.length_b   1.000
_cell.length_c   1.000
_cell.angle_alpha   90.00
_cell.angle_beta   90.00
_cell.angle_gamma   90.00
#
_symmetry.space_group_name_H-M   'P 1'
#
loop_
_entity.id
_entity.type
_entity.pdbx_description
1 polymer ?
#
loop_
_entity_poly.entity_id
_entity_poly.type
_entity_poly.pdbx_seq_one_letter_code
_entity_poly.pdbx_strand_id
1 'polypeptide(L)'
;MKSQSVCVLLFSAAIVAAAGATTLPKHPPLTKQAYAAQKAQIDAQLEANRKLCGNMKGNTQDICEVEAKARADALKAELEARYKPSPESIFQSRSVTAEANYAVAKAKCSVVKGTAKDRCTKDAKAAREAALRQAKVEKVQETGGAFANGGARAHRHLQDSAS
;
A
#
# COMPACT_ATOMS: atom_id res chain seq x y z
N MET A 1 -15.92 -2.57 41.81
CA MET A 1 -16.76 -1.50 42.39
C MET A 1 -16.36 -0.18 41.73
N LYS A 2 -17.32 0.46 41.04
CA LYS A 2 -17.51 1.91 40.77
C LYS A 2 -16.34 2.67 40.11
N SER A 3 -16.36 3.06 38.82
CA SER A 3 -17.31 3.90 38.04
C SER A 3 -17.10 5.42 38.20
N GLN A 4 -17.20 6.09 37.05
CA GLN A 4 -17.50 7.51 36.74
C GLN A 4 -16.28 8.39 36.40
N SER A 5 -16.11 8.91 35.18
CA SER A 5 -16.97 9.80 34.34
C SER A 5 -17.31 11.13 35.00
N VAL A 6 -16.57 12.18 34.62
CA VAL A 6 -17.02 13.60 34.52
C VAL A 6 -16.17 14.19 33.37
N CYS A 7 -16.67 14.33 32.15
CA CYS A 7 -17.61 15.35 31.64
C CYS A 7 -17.04 16.77 31.63
N VAL A 8 -16.59 17.18 30.44
CA VAL A 8 -16.83 18.48 29.79
C VAL A 8 -16.82 19.74 30.67
N LEU A 9 -15.85 20.62 30.43
CA LEU A 9 -16.10 22.07 30.36
C LEU A 9 -15.30 22.70 29.20
N LEU A 10 -16.00 23.57 28.48
CA LEU A 10 -15.66 24.23 27.21
C LEU A 10 -15.18 25.68 27.42
N PHE A 11 -14.63 26.27 26.33
CA PHE A 11 -14.37 27.70 26.05
C PHE A 11 -13.12 28.31 26.73
N SER A 12 -12.14 28.94 26.06
CA SER A 12 -12.20 29.83 24.89
C SER A 12 -10.85 29.96 24.15
N ALA A 13 -10.98 30.18 22.84
CA ALA A 13 -10.05 30.69 21.82
C ALA A 13 -8.68 31.28 22.20
N ALA A 14 -7.66 30.84 21.46
CA ALA A 14 -6.75 31.75 20.75
C ALA A 14 -6.27 31.09 19.44
N ILE A 15 -6.80 31.59 18.33
CA ILE A 15 -6.25 31.37 16.99
C ILE A 15 -4.90 32.11 16.94
N VAL A 16 -3.81 31.36 16.81
CA VAL A 16 -2.57 31.88 16.20
C VAL A 16 -2.35 31.08 14.93
N ALA A 17 -2.80 31.68 13.83
CA ALA A 17 -2.40 31.28 12.49
C ALA A 17 -0.92 31.62 12.30
N ALA A 18 -0.05 30.64 12.51
CA ALA A 18 1.28 30.64 11.90
C ALA A 18 1.22 29.66 10.71
N ALA A 19 0.78 30.17 9.55
CA ALA A 19 0.97 29.52 8.26
C ALA A 19 2.46 29.60 7.87
N GLY A 20 3.31 28.92 8.61
CA GLY A 20 4.63 28.55 8.13
C GLY A 20 4.42 27.32 7.25
N ALA A 21 4.63 27.46 5.93
CA ALA A 21 4.74 26.31 5.05
C ALA A 21 5.85 25.40 5.60
N THR A 22 5.47 24.36 6.33
CA THR A 22 6.37 23.25 6.59
C THR A 22 6.56 22.60 5.24
N THR A 23 7.60 23.02 4.53
CA THR A 23 8.16 22.25 3.43
C THR A 23 8.38 20.85 4.00
N LEU A 24 7.50 19.90 3.66
CA LEU A 24 7.73 18.51 3.98
C LEU A 24 9.14 18.20 3.49
N PRO A 25 10.07 17.77 4.36
CA PRO A 25 11.42 17.46 3.92
C PRO A 25 11.29 16.46 2.78
N LYS A 26 11.80 16.83 1.59
CA LYS A 26 12.00 15.86 0.52
C LYS A 26 12.91 14.79 1.11
N HIS A 27 12.34 13.65 1.51
CA HIS A 27 13.13 12.58 2.11
C HIS A 27 14.21 12.20 1.10
N PRO A 28 15.50 12.27 1.48
CA PRO A 28 16.57 11.88 0.58
C PRO A 28 16.35 10.44 0.13
N PRO A 29 16.73 10.09 -1.12
CA PRO A 29 16.64 8.72 -1.59
C PRO A 29 17.37 7.78 -0.63
N LEU A 30 16.82 6.58 -0.45
CA LEU A 30 17.32 5.62 0.54
C LEU A 30 18.79 5.29 0.28
N THR A 31 19.63 5.31 1.32
CA THR A 31 21.02 4.83 1.17
C THR A 31 21.04 3.32 0.98
N LYS A 32 22.09 2.78 0.35
CA LYS A 32 22.27 1.33 0.20
C LYS A 32 22.24 0.59 1.54
N GLN A 33 22.83 1.19 2.58
CA GLN A 33 22.82 0.63 3.94
C GLN A 33 21.41 0.61 4.54
N ALA A 34 20.66 1.71 4.42
CA ALA A 34 19.28 1.78 4.90
C ALA A 34 18.36 0.81 4.13
N TYR A 35 18.54 0.69 2.82
CA TYR A 35 17.85 -0.30 2.00
C TYR A 35 18.13 -1.74 2.47
N ALA A 36 19.41 -2.10 2.67
CA ALA A 36 19.78 -3.43 3.14
C ALA A 36 19.20 -3.72 4.54
N ALA A 37 19.24 -2.74 5.45
CA ALA A 37 18.66 -2.86 6.78
C ALA A 37 17.14 -3.05 6.75
N GLN A 38 16.41 -2.26 5.96
CA GLN A 38 14.95 -2.39 5.82
C GLN A 38 14.57 -3.72 5.16
N LYS A 39 15.33 -4.16 4.15
CA LYS A 39 15.10 -5.47 3.53
C LYS A 39 15.30 -6.61 4.54
N ALA A 40 16.36 -6.56 5.33
CA ALA A 40 16.62 -7.55 6.39
C ALA A 40 15.52 -7.55 7.46
N GLN A 41 14.97 -6.39 7.81
CA GLN A 41 13.82 -6.28 8.72
C GLN A 41 12.56 -6.94 8.12
N ILE A 42 12.27 -6.74 6.84
CA ILE A 42 11.14 -7.39 6.17
C ILE A 42 11.33 -8.91 6.13
N ASP A 43 12.54 -9.38 5.84
CA ASP A 43 12.89 -10.81 5.84
C ASP A 43 12.72 -11.43 7.25
N ALA A 44 13.22 -10.76 8.29
CA ALA A 44 13.04 -11.21 9.68
C ALA A 44 11.56 -11.23 10.11
N GLN A 45 10.77 -10.23 9.71
CA GLN A 45 9.33 -10.20 10.00
C GLN A 45 8.58 -11.32 9.28
N LEU A 46 8.95 -11.64 8.04
CA LEU A 46 8.40 -12.79 7.31
C LEU A 46 8.69 -14.09 8.06
N GLU A 47 9.93 -14.32 8.47
CA GLU A 47 10.31 -15.52 9.23
C GLU A 47 9.56 -15.63 10.56
N ALA A 48 9.47 -14.53 11.31
CA ALA A 48 8.72 -14.49 12.56
C ALA A 48 7.23 -14.80 12.33
N ASN A 49 6.61 -14.19 11.32
CA ASN A 49 5.22 -14.45 10.98
C ASN A 49 4.99 -15.90 10.55
N ARG A 50 5.89 -16.48 9.76
CA ARG A 50 5.78 -17.90 9.35
C ARG A 50 5.90 -18.86 10.53
N LYS A 51 6.78 -18.57 11.51
CA LYS A 51 6.85 -19.35 12.76
C LYS A 51 5.53 -19.30 13.52
N LEU A 52 4.89 -18.13 13.60
CA LEU A 52 3.57 -17.99 14.21
C LEU A 52 2.50 -18.78 13.44
N CYS A 53 2.52 -18.73 12.11
CA CYS A 53 1.62 -19.53 11.26
C CYS A 53 1.80 -21.03 11.47
N GLY A 54 3.04 -21.51 11.70
CA GLY A 54 3.34 -22.92 11.95
C GLY A 54 2.70 -23.50 13.22
N ASN A 55 2.20 -22.66 14.13
CA ASN A 55 1.43 -23.09 15.29
C ASN A 55 -0.06 -23.31 14.98
N MET A 56 -0.50 -23.01 13.75
CA MET A 56 -1.86 -23.21 13.27
C MET A 56 -1.96 -24.52 12.49
N LYS A 57 -3.18 -24.90 12.04
CA LYS A 57 -3.40 -26.13 11.26
C LYS A 57 -4.40 -25.91 10.12
N GLY A 58 -4.25 -26.71 9.06
CA GLY A 58 -5.14 -26.74 7.90
C GLY A 58 -5.24 -25.39 7.20
N ASN A 59 -6.42 -25.08 6.66
CA ASN A 59 -6.63 -23.86 5.86
C ASN A 59 -6.25 -22.56 6.58
N THR A 60 -6.35 -22.52 7.92
CA THR A 60 -5.95 -21.34 8.72
C THR A 60 -4.44 -21.12 8.65
N GLN A 61 -3.64 -22.19 8.70
CA GLN A 61 -2.19 -22.12 8.50
C GLN A 61 -1.87 -21.65 7.08
N ASP A 62 -2.50 -22.25 6.06
CA ASP A 62 -2.23 -21.91 4.66
C ASP A 62 -2.53 -20.43 4.36
N ILE A 63 -3.67 -19.92 4.85
CA ILE A 63 -4.02 -18.50 4.70
C ILE A 63 -3.00 -17.62 5.42
N CYS A 64 -2.58 -17.99 6.64
CA CYS A 64 -1.59 -17.24 7.39
C CYS A 64 -0.25 -17.16 6.64
N GLU A 65 0.23 -18.28 6.09
CA GLU A 65 1.49 -18.32 5.34
C GLU A 65 1.42 -17.49 4.06
N VAL A 66 0.31 -17.57 3.32
CA VAL A 66 0.09 -16.75 2.12
C VAL A 66 0.04 -15.27 2.47
N GLU A 67 -0.66 -14.89 3.55
CA GLU A 67 -0.70 -13.50 4.02
C GLU A 67 0.66 -12.96 4.45
N ALA A 68 1.44 -13.77 5.18
CA ALA A 68 2.78 -13.39 5.60
C ALA A 68 3.70 -13.14 4.39
N LYS A 69 3.67 -14.05 3.42
CA LYS A 69 4.44 -13.92 2.17
C LYS A 69 3.99 -12.71 1.35
N ALA A 70 2.68 -12.56 1.13
CA ALA A 70 2.08 -11.46 0.38
C ALA A 70 2.49 -10.09 0.95
N ARG A 71 2.43 -9.93 2.28
CA ARG A 71 2.90 -8.71 2.95
C ARG A 71 4.39 -8.45 2.71
N ALA A 72 5.23 -9.47 2.87
CA ALA A 72 6.67 -9.32 2.69
C ALA A 72 7.04 -8.97 1.23
N ASP A 73 6.39 -9.58 0.25
CA ASP A 73 6.62 -9.32 -1.17
C ASP A 73 6.19 -7.89 -1.54
N ALA A 74 5.02 -7.43 -1.06
CA ALA A 74 4.56 -6.05 -1.26
C ALA A 74 5.51 -5.01 -0.64
N LEU A 75 5.92 -5.21 0.62
CA LEU A 75 6.86 -4.32 1.31
C LEU A 75 8.23 -4.27 0.63
N LYS A 76 8.74 -5.40 0.13
CA LYS A 76 9.99 -5.43 -0.65
C LYS A 76 9.86 -4.65 -1.94
N ALA A 77 8.75 -4.83 -2.66
CA ALA A 77 8.57 -4.14 -3.93
C ALA A 77 8.40 -2.62 -3.74
N GLU A 78 7.71 -2.19 -2.68
CA GLU A 78 7.68 -0.77 -2.26
C GLU A 78 9.08 -0.26 -1.86
N LEU A 79 9.84 -1.06 -1.11
CA LEU A 79 11.21 -0.72 -0.74
C LEU A 79 12.12 -0.52 -1.98
N GLU A 80 11.99 -1.39 -2.99
CA GLU A 80 12.71 -1.22 -4.27
C GLU A 80 12.32 0.08 -4.96
N ALA A 81 11.02 0.38 -5.04
CA ALA A 81 10.53 1.62 -5.65
C ALA A 81 11.05 2.86 -4.92
N ARG A 82 11.21 2.80 -3.59
CA ARG A 82 11.80 3.89 -2.80
C ARG A 82 13.31 4.00 -2.95
N TYR A 83 14.01 2.88 -3.12
CA TYR A 83 15.47 2.86 -3.28
C TYR A 83 15.90 3.30 -4.68
N LYS A 84 15.15 2.91 -5.71
CA LYS A 84 15.39 3.25 -7.12
C LYS A 84 14.09 3.74 -7.77
N PRO A 85 13.66 4.98 -7.49
CA PRO A 85 12.40 5.50 -7.99
C PRO A 85 12.43 5.67 -9.51
N SER A 86 11.44 5.09 -10.17
CA SER A 86 11.17 5.21 -11.61
C SER A 86 9.71 4.84 -11.88
N PRO A 87 9.12 5.27 -13.01
CA PRO A 87 7.78 4.82 -13.39
C PRO A 87 7.65 3.29 -13.47
N GLU A 88 8.73 2.60 -13.87
CA GLU A 88 8.77 1.13 -13.90
C GLU A 88 8.78 0.53 -12.50
N SER A 89 9.63 0.99 -11.58
CA SER A 89 9.70 0.44 -10.23
C SER A 89 8.43 0.70 -9.42
N ILE A 90 7.78 1.85 -9.63
CA ILE A 90 6.46 2.16 -9.05
C ILE A 90 5.38 1.23 -9.63
N PHE A 91 5.39 1.01 -10.96
CA PHE A 91 4.47 0.05 -11.60
C PHE A 91 4.66 -1.37 -11.10
N GLN A 92 5.90 -1.83 -10.95
CA GLN A 92 6.22 -3.16 -10.42
C GLN A 92 5.78 -3.30 -8.97
N SER A 93 6.03 -2.30 -8.12
CA SER A 93 5.56 -2.29 -6.72
C SER A 93 4.04 -2.49 -6.62
N ARG A 94 3.28 -1.75 -7.43
CA ARG A 94 1.82 -1.87 -7.48
C ARG A 94 1.36 -3.19 -8.06
N SER A 95 2.06 -3.71 -9.07
CA SER A 95 1.75 -5.01 -9.67
C SER A 95 1.96 -6.14 -8.67
N VAL A 96 3.10 -6.16 -7.97
CA VAL A 96 3.37 -7.12 -6.90
C VAL A 96 2.33 -7.02 -5.78
N THR A 97 1.92 -5.80 -5.40
CA THR A 97 0.86 -5.60 -4.40
C THR A 97 -0.48 -6.16 -4.88
N ALA A 98 -0.84 -5.99 -6.15
CA ALA A 98 -2.05 -6.57 -6.74
C ALA A 98 -2.01 -8.11 -6.74
N GLU A 99 -0.88 -8.72 -7.10
CA GLU A 99 -0.67 -10.17 -7.04
C GLU A 99 -0.73 -10.70 -5.60
N ALA A 100 -0.11 -10.00 -4.67
CA ALA A 100 -0.10 -10.34 -3.24
C ALA A 100 -1.52 -10.35 -2.68
N ASN A 101 -2.31 -9.30 -2.96
CA ASN A 101 -3.71 -9.22 -2.56
C ASN A 101 -4.55 -10.33 -3.20
N TYR A 102 -4.31 -10.63 -4.48
CA TYR A 102 -4.97 -11.74 -5.17
C TYR A 102 -4.63 -13.10 -4.55
N ALA A 103 -3.37 -13.35 -4.20
CA ALA A 103 -2.97 -14.60 -3.57
C ALA A 103 -3.69 -14.81 -2.23
N VAL A 104 -3.76 -13.77 -1.40
CA VAL A 104 -4.50 -13.78 -0.13
C VAL A 104 -5.99 -14.00 -0.37
N ALA A 105 -6.60 -13.27 -1.30
CA ALA A 105 -8.00 -13.42 -1.64
C ALA A 105 -8.31 -14.84 -2.13
N LYS A 106 -7.47 -15.40 -3.00
CA LYS A 106 -7.61 -16.77 -3.51
C LYS A 106 -7.47 -17.81 -2.39
N ALA A 107 -6.54 -17.64 -1.46
CA ALA A 107 -6.39 -18.51 -0.29
C ALA A 107 -7.66 -18.47 0.59
N LYS A 108 -8.21 -17.27 0.83
CA LYS A 108 -9.50 -17.10 1.55
C LYS A 108 -10.68 -17.69 0.78
N CYS A 109 -10.72 -17.57 -0.54
CA CYS A 109 -11.76 -18.21 -1.35
C CYS A 109 -11.67 -19.74 -1.30
N SER A 110 -10.49 -20.31 -1.03
CA SER A 110 -10.30 -21.76 -1.04
C SER A 110 -11.13 -22.48 0.03
N VAL A 111 -11.47 -21.80 1.14
CA VAL A 111 -12.28 -22.33 2.24
C VAL A 111 -13.77 -22.18 2.02
N VAL A 112 -14.18 -21.42 0.99
CA VAL A 112 -15.58 -21.28 0.58
C VAL A 112 -15.99 -22.52 -0.21
N LYS A 113 -17.26 -22.93 -0.09
CA LYS A 113 -17.81 -24.13 -0.76
C LYS A 113 -18.84 -23.76 -1.83
N GLY A 114 -19.04 -24.66 -2.79
CA GLY A 114 -20.06 -24.53 -3.82
C GLY A 114 -19.87 -23.31 -4.73
N THR A 115 -20.96 -22.84 -5.32
CA THR A 115 -20.99 -21.71 -6.28
C THR A 115 -20.46 -20.40 -5.69
N ALA A 116 -20.49 -20.25 -4.36
CA ALA A 116 -19.89 -19.11 -3.67
C ALA A 116 -18.36 -19.05 -3.85
N LYS A 117 -17.68 -20.21 -3.97
CA LYS A 117 -16.23 -20.27 -4.22
C LYS A 117 -15.87 -19.71 -5.60
N ASP A 118 -16.65 -20.07 -6.61
CA ASP A 118 -16.42 -19.63 -7.99
C ASP A 118 -16.62 -18.12 -8.12
N ARG A 119 -17.68 -17.59 -7.50
CA ARG A 119 -17.91 -16.15 -7.41
C ARG A 119 -16.76 -15.45 -6.68
N CYS A 120 -16.36 -15.93 -5.51
CA CYS A 120 -15.23 -15.39 -4.75
C CYS A 120 -13.95 -15.32 -5.60
N THR A 121 -13.64 -16.40 -6.31
CA THR A 121 -12.44 -16.48 -7.15
C THR A 121 -12.52 -15.53 -8.35
N LYS A 122 -13.70 -15.37 -8.96
CA LYS A 122 -13.95 -14.39 -10.04
C LYS A 122 -13.77 -12.97 -9.53
N ASP A 123 -14.34 -12.63 -8.38
CA ASP A 123 -14.23 -11.31 -7.77
C ASP A 123 -12.76 -10.98 -7.43
N ALA A 124 -12.01 -11.95 -6.89
CA ALA A 124 -10.58 -11.80 -6.62
C ALA A 124 -9.76 -11.54 -7.89
N LYS A 125 -10.05 -12.24 -8.99
CA LYS A 125 -9.40 -12.01 -10.29
C LYS A 125 -9.75 -10.64 -10.86
N ALA A 126 -11.02 -10.24 -10.79
CA ALA A 126 -11.46 -8.93 -11.27
C ALA A 126 -10.78 -7.79 -10.50
N ALA A 127 -10.65 -7.91 -9.18
CA ALA A 127 -9.94 -6.95 -8.34
C ALA A 127 -8.44 -6.84 -8.72
N ARG A 128 -7.77 -7.98 -8.94
CA ARG A 128 -6.38 -8.02 -9.43
C ARG A 128 -6.23 -7.30 -10.76
N GLU A 129 -7.07 -7.63 -11.74
CA GLU A 129 -7.02 -7.01 -13.06
C GLU A 129 -7.30 -5.52 -13.01
N ALA A 130 -8.26 -5.09 -12.19
CA ALA A 130 -8.55 -3.68 -11.97
C ALA A 130 -7.33 -2.94 -11.40
N ALA A 131 -6.66 -3.51 -10.38
CA ALA A 131 -5.46 -2.93 -9.79
C ALA A 131 -4.28 -2.87 -10.79
N LEU A 132 -4.08 -3.90 -11.62
CA LEU A 132 -3.05 -3.91 -12.66
C LEU A 132 -3.33 -2.87 -13.77
N ARG A 133 -4.59 -2.75 -14.19
CA ARG A 133 -5.00 -1.71 -15.15
C ARG A 133 -4.77 -0.32 -14.58
N GLN A 134 -5.14 -0.09 -13.33
CA GLN A 134 -4.91 1.18 -12.65
C GLN A 134 -3.41 1.50 -12.56
N ALA A 135 -2.58 0.55 -12.14
CA ALA A 135 -1.13 0.72 -12.12
C ALA A 135 -0.56 1.08 -13.51
N LYS A 136 -1.09 0.48 -14.59
CA LYS A 136 -0.70 0.80 -15.97
C LYS A 136 -1.13 2.21 -16.38
N VAL A 137 -2.35 2.63 -16.05
CA VAL A 137 -2.84 4.00 -16.32
C VAL A 137 -1.94 5.02 -15.65
N GLU A 138 -1.65 4.83 -14.36
CA GLU A 138 -0.80 5.75 -13.60
C GLU A 138 0.63 5.78 -14.15
N LYS A 139 1.21 4.63 -14.52
CA LYS A 139 2.52 4.58 -15.20
C LYS A 139 2.52 5.43 -16.48
N VAL A 140 1.49 5.29 -17.31
CA VAL A 140 1.36 6.04 -18.57
C VAL A 140 1.24 7.55 -18.31
N GLN A 141 0.51 7.95 -17.27
CA GLN A 141 0.39 9.35 -16.85
C GLN A 141 1.74 9.93 -16.41
N GLU A 142 2.50 9.19 -15.61
CA GLU A 142 3.86 9.58 -15.16
C GLU A 142 4.87 9.67 -16.31
N THR A 143 4.74 8.81 -17.34
CA THR A 143 5.62 8.82 -18.52
C THR A 143 5.18 9.78 -19.63
N GLY A 144 4.14 10.60 -19.42
CA GLY A 144 3.67 11.58 -20.40
C GLY A 144 2.92 10.96 -21.60
N GLY A 145 2.04 9.98 -21.34
CA GLY A 145 1.28 9.24 -22.36
C GLY A 145 0.57 10.09 -23.43
N ALA A 146 0.03 9.44 -24.47
CA ALA A 146 -0.46 10.06 -25.72
C ALA A 146 -1.44 11.26 -25.61
N PHE A 147 -2.04 11.50 -24.43
CA PHE A 147 -2.92 12.65 -24.14
C PHE A 147 -2.21 13.81 -23.41
N ALA A 148 -0.92 13.70 -23.08
CA ALA A 148 -0.16 14.70 -22.33
C ALA A 148 0.10 15.99 -23.12
N ASN A 149 -0.10 15.99 -24.44
CA ASN A 149 0.11 17.17 -25.29
C ASN A 149 -0.98 18.25 -25.17
N GLY A 150 -2.02 18.06 -24.33
CA GLY A 150 -3.05 19.09 -24.07
C GLY A 150 -3.16 19.57 -22.62
N GLY A 151 -2.46 18.94 -21.67
CA GLY A 151 -2.74 19.08 -20.23
C GLY A 151 -1.57 19.54 -19.35
N ALA A 152 -0.41 19.83 -19.93
CA ALA A 152 0.80 20.22 -19.18
C ALA A 152 0.71 21.57 -18.43
N ARG A 153 -0.46 22.20 -18.35
CA ARG A 153 -0.72 23.45 -17.59
C ARG A 153 -1.80 23.35 -16.51
N ALA A 154 -2.45 22.20 -16.30
CA ALA A 154 -3.59 22.16 -15.36
C ALA A 154 -3.20 21.85 -13.90
N HIS A 155 -2.09 21.16 -13.64
CA HIS A 155 -1.66 20.87 -12.26
C HIS A 155 -0.73 21.92 -11.64
N ARG A 156 -0.32 22.94 -12.40
CA ARG A 156 0.45 24.09 -11.88
C ARG A 156 -0.43 25.33 -11.64
N HIS A 157 -1.61 25.45 -12.26
CA HIS A 157 -2.44 26.66 -12.17
C HIS A 157 -3.36 26.76 -10.94
N LEU A 158 -3.57 25.68 -10.18
CA LEU A 158 -4.34 25.76 -8.94
C LEU A 158 -3.55 26.38 -7.77
N GLN A 159 -2.24 26.57 -7.92
CA GLN A 159 -1.39 27.16 -6.87
C GLN A 159 -1.11 28.66 -7.09
N ASP A 160 -1.32 29.18 -8.31
CA ASP A 160 -1.10 30.60 -8.66
C ASP A 160 -2.37 31.47 -8.61
N SER A 161 -3.54 30.88 -8.33
CA SER A 161 -4.83 31.60 -8.31
C SER A 161 -5.28 32.04 -6.91
N ALA A 162 -4.44 31.82 -5.89
CA ALA A 162 -4.67 32.25 -4.51
C ALA A 162 -3.51 33.16 -4.06
N SER A 163 -3.35 34.28 -4.78
CA SER A 163 -2.65 35.48 -4.32
C SER A 163 -3.66 36.56 -3.98
#